data_AF-A0A0D2KU87-F1
#
_entry.id   AF-A0A0D2KU87-F1
#
_cell.length_a   1.000
_cell.length_b   1.000
_cell.length_c   1.000
_cell.angle_alpha   90.00
_cell.angle_beta   90.00
_cell.angle_gamma   90.00
#
_symmetry.space_group_name_H-M   'P 1'
#
loop_
_entity.id
_entity.type
_entity.pdbx_description
1 polymer ?
#
loop_
_entity_poly.entity_id
_entity_poly.type
_entity_poly.pdbx_seq_one_letter_code
_entity_poly.pdbx_strand_id
1 'polypeptide(L)'
;MAGFACPFTCAQKLVLPLVSLNFLFWVISLGGLGSLQYLCTEPFNNTGYLSGVRGLSPVHLTCSRVYSYYWWIVALEFIVLCGLALTIAGGHLSAMRLAWTGLLAVATALCTQAADTFLTINSVQHYQSGLELHTSRGAAAGFIMTATINMLLLLVVGAESKESANCPYNKREQAEGEERA
;
A
#
# COMPACT_ATOMS: atom_id res chain seq x y z
N MET A 1 -1.48 11.64 35.50
CA MET A 1 -1.65 12.00 34.08
C MET A 1 -2.71 11.09 33.50
N ALA A 2 -3.98 11.49 33.59
CA ALA A 2 -5.08 10.74 33.00
C ALA A 2 -5.09 11.07 31.50
N GLY A 3 -4.63 10.14 30.66
CA GLY A 3 -4.73 10.28 29.21
C GLY A 3 -6.19 10.28 28.82
N PHE A 4 -6.70 11.44 28.40
CA PHE A 4 -8.01 11.54 27.79
C PHE A 4 -7.98 10.74 26.49
N ALA A 5 -8.54 9.53 26.51
CA ALA A 5 -8.83 8.77 25.31
C ALA A 5 -9.89 9.55 24.53
N CYS A 6 -9.46 10.25 23.48
CA CYS A 6 -10.39 10.90 22.58
C CYS A 6 -11.27 9.78 21.95
N PRO A 7 -12.60 9.88 22.02
CA PRO A 7 -13.47 8.86 21.44
C PRO A 7 -13.16 8.76 19.95
N PHE A 8 -12.74 7.57 19.51
CA PHE A 8 -12.43 7.25 18.12
C PHE A 8 -13.49 7.81 17.18
N THR A 9 -13.09 8.63 16.20
CA THR A 9 -14.01 9.13 15.18
C THR A 9 -14.56 7.95 14.37
N CYS A 10 -15.76 8.13 13.79
CA CYS A 10 -16.39 7.10 12.96
C CYS A 10 -15.45 6.64 11.82
N ALA A 11 -14.69 7.56 11.22
CA ALA A 11 -13.71 7.22 10.19
C ALA A 11 -12.55 6.39 10.73
N GLN A 12 -12.04 6.67 11.94
CA GLN A 12 -10.95 5.90 12.54
C GLN A 12 -11.32 4.41 12.73
N LYS A 13 -12.60 4.12 12.99
CA LYS A 13 -13.13 2.74 13.07
C LYS A 13 -13.08 2.00 11.73
N LEU A 14 -13.13 2.72 10.61
CA LEU A 14 -13.05 2.15 9.26
C LEU A 14 -11.60 2.05 8.76
N VAL A 15 -10.73 2.99 9.15
CA VAL A 15 -9.33 2.98 8.73
C VAL A 15 -8.59 1.75 9.28
N LEU A 16 -8.81 1.39 10.54
CA LEU A 16 -8.13 0.24 11.16
C LEU A 16 -8.36 -1.10 10.43
N PRO A 17 -9.60 -1.54 10.14
CA PRO A 17 -9.82 -2.78 9.40
C PRO A 17 -9.27 -2.72 7.97
N LEU A 18 -9.29 -1.55 7.32
CA LEU A 18 -8.69 -1.38 5.99
C LEU A 18 -7.17 -1.53 6.02
N VAL A 19 -6.49 -0.96 7.02
CA VAL A 19 -5.04 -1.13 7.23
C VAL A 19 -4.71 -2.61 7.46
N SER A 20 -5.47 -3.30 8.32
CA SER A 20 -5.28 -4.73 8.59
C SER A 20 -5.48 -5.58 7.34
N LEU A 21 -6.53 -5.30 6.56
CA LEU A 21 -6.78 -5.99 5.30
C LEU A 21 -5.66 -5.73 4.28
N ASN A 22 -5.17 -4.49 4.19
CA ASN A 22 -4.07 -4.14 3.31
C ASN A 22 -2.78 -4.86 3.70
N PHE A 23 -2.52 -5.03 4.99
CA PHE A 23 -1.39 -5.83 5.48
C PHE A 23 -1.46 -7.28 5.00
N LEU A 24 -2.64 -7.91 4.96
CA LEU A 24 -2.80 -9.26 4.42
C LEU A 24 -2.48 -9.31 2.92
N PHE A 25 -2.93 -8.34 2.14
CA PHE A 25 -2.62 -8.26 0.70
C PHE A 25 -1.15 -7.94 0.42
N TRP A 26 -0.52 -7.18 1.30
CA TRP A 26 0.93 -6.98 1.29
C TRP A 26 1.68 -8.30 1.48
N VAL A 27 1.27 -9.16 2.42
CA VAL A 27 1.87 -10.50 2.60
C VAL A 27 1.73 -11.35 1.34
N ILE A 28 0.58 -11.30 0.66
CA ILE A 28 0.37 -12.02 -0.60
C ILE A 28 1.32 -11.51 -1.69
N SER A 29 1.47 -10.18 -1.80
CA SER A 29 2.41 -9.55 -2.75
C SER A 29 3.85 -9.98 -2.48
N LEU A 30 4.25 -10.02 -1.20
CA LEU A 30 5.58 -10.45 -0.77
C LEU A 30 5.85 -11.93 -1.12
N GLY A 31 4.86 -12.81 -0.88
CA GLY A 31 4.96 -14.23 -1.23
C GLY A 31 5.05 -14.47 -2.74
N GLY A 32 4.26 -13.75 -3.53
CA GLY A 32 4.31 -13.80 -5.00
C GLY A 32 5.66 -13.32 -5.54
N LEU A 33 6.15 -12.17 -5.06
CA LEU A 33 7.42 -11.60 -5.48
C LEU A 33 8.62 -12.49 -5.10
N GLY A 34 8.64 -13.01 -3.87
CA GLY A 34 9.70 -13.91 -3.40
C GLY A 34 9.77 -15.20 -4.21
N SER A 35 8.61 -15.76 -4.54
CA SER A 35 8.52 -16.97 -5.36
C SER A 35 8.98 -16.72 -6.80
N LEU A 36 8.65 -15.57 -7.40
CA LEU A 36 9.15 -15.19 -8.73
C LEU A 36 10.67 -15.01 -8.76
N GLN A 37 11.24 -14.39 -7.74
CA GLN A 37 12.70 -14.25 -7.65
C GLN A 37 13.39 -15.60 -7.48
N TYR A 38 12.82 -16.50 -6.68
CA TYR A 38 13.33 -17.86 -6.53
C TYR A 38 13.38 -18.59 -7.86
N LEU A 39 12.27 -18.58 -8.62
CA LEU A 39 12.18 -19.21 -9.94
C LEU A 39 13.13 -18.59 -10.97
N CYS A 40 13.35 -17.28 -10.91
CA CYS A 40 14.27 -16.59 -11.83
C CYS A 40 15.74 -17.00 -11.63
N THR A 41 16.12 -17.47 -10.43
CA THR A 41 17.54 -17.72 -10.10
C THR A 41 18.07 -19.02 -10.71
N GLU A 42 17.21 -19.99 -11.06
CA GLU A 42 17.65 -21.30 -11.57
C GLU A 42 16.98 -21.67 -12.91
N PRO A 43 17.71 -22.22 -13.92
CA PRO A 43 19.16 -22.36 -14.05
C PRO A 43 19.82 -21.23 -14.90
N PHE A 44 19.02 -20.31 -15.46
CA PHE A 44 19.52 -19.24 -16.33
C PHE A 44 19.31 -17.88 -15.66
N ASN A 45 20.36 -17.34 -15.03
CA ASN A 45 20.38 -15.99 -14.42
C ASN A 45 20.33 -14.84 -15.45
N ASN A 46 19.73 -15.08 -16.63
CA ASN A 46 19.65 -14.15 -17.74
C ASN A 46 18.19 -13.82 -18.06
N THR A 47 17.83 -12.55 -17.93
CA THR A 47 16.48 -12.02 -18.18
C THR A 47 16.19 -11.77 -19.66
N GLY A 48 16.92 -12.41 -20.58
CA GLY A 48 16.79 -12.18 -22.02
C GLY A 48 15.37 -12.45 -22.55
N TYR A 49 14.65 -13.38 -21.91
CA TYR A 49 13.26 -13.70 -22.23
C TYR A 49 12.25 -12.62 -21.81
N LEU A 50 12.62 -11.70 -20.90
CA LEU A 50 11.77 -10.59 -20.45
C LEU A 50 11.78 -9.39 -21.41
N SER A 51 12.38 -9.53 -22.59
CA SER A 51 12.30 -8.51 -23.64
C SER A 51 10.85 -8.29 -24.08
N GLY A 52 10.41 -7.02 -24.04
CA GLY A 52 9.05 -6.63 -24.40
C GLY A 52 8.09 -6.42 -23.20
N VAL A 53 8.50 -6.75 -21.98
CA VAL A 53 7.69 -6.43 -20.78
C VAL A 53 7.84 -4.95 -20.44
N ARG A 54 6.71 -4.22 -20.38
CA ARG A 54 6.71 -2.80 -19.99
C ARG A 54 7.28 -2.64 -18.57
N GLY A 55 8.26 -1.74 -18.42
CA GLY A 55 8.95 -1.49 -17.16
C GLY A 55 10.25 -2.28 -16.95
N LEU A 56 10.56 -3.26 -17.81
CA LEU A 56 11.81 -4.02 -17.76
C LEU A 56 12.69 -3.68 -18.97
N SER A 57 13.95 -3.33 -18.73
CA SER A 57 14.93 -3.14 -19.80
C SER A 57 15.65 -4.47 -20.09
N PRO A 58 15.68 -4.94 -21.35
CA PRO A 58 16.23 -6.26 -21.70
C PRO A 58 17.76 -6.37 -21.68
N VAL A 59 18.48 -5.36 -21.20
CA VAL A 59 19.95 -5.33 -21.24
C VAL A 59 20.56 -6.15 -20.10
N HIS A 60 20.56 -7.49 -20.24
CA HIS A 60 21.33 -8.44 -19.41
C HIS A 60 21.33 -8.13 -17.90
N LEU A 61 20.17 -7.75 -17.33
CA LEU A 61 20.09 -7.55 -15.89
C LEU A 61 20.01 -8.92 -15.20
N THR A 62 20.70 -9.06 -14.08
CA THR A 62 20.52 -10.21 -13.20
C THR A 62 19.11 -10.16 -12.59
N CYS A 63 18.54 -11.34 -12.29
CA CYS A 63 17.21 -11.42 -11.66
C CYS A 63 17.10 -10.55 -10.41
N SER A 64 18.15 -10.54 -9.57
CA SER A 64 18.24 -9.68 -8.38
C SER A 64 18.08 -8.20 -8.70
N ARG A 65 18.68 -7.71 -9.80
CA ARG A 65 18.60 -6.31 -10.18
C ARG A 65 17.24 -5.94 -10.75
N VAL A 66 16.61 -6.85 -11.51
CA VAL A 66 15.24 -6.66 -12.01
C VAL A 66 14.24 -6.55 -10.86
N TYR A 67 14.32 -7.45 -9.88
CA TYR A 67 13.37 -7.46 -8.76
C TYR A 67 13.66 -6.39 -7.69
N SER A 68 14.85 -5.77 -7.68
CA SER A 68 15.23 -4.77 -6.68
C SER A 68 14.24 -3.61 -6.55
N TYR A 69 13.70 -3.11 -7.67
CA TYR A 69 12.70 -2.05 -7.68
C TYR A 69 11.38 -2.50 -7.03
N TYR A 70 10.91 -3.71 -7.34
CA TYR A 70 9.67 -4.24 -6.77
C TYR A 70 9.82 -4.55 -5.28
N TRP A 71 10.99 -5.01 -4.83
CA TRP A 71 11.29 -5.13 -3.40
C TRP A 71 11.26 -3.80 -2.68
N TRP A 72 11.75 -2.74 -3.31
CA TRP A 72 11.64 -1.39 -2.78
C TRP A 72 10.18 -0.93 -2.66
N ILE A 73 9.32 -1.24 -3.64
CA ILE A 73 7.87 -0.96 -3.56
C ILE A 73 7.24 -1.68 -2.37
N VAL A 74 7.52 -2.98 -2.20
CA VAL A 74 6.99 -3.79 -1.07
C VAL A 74 7.49 -3.24 0.29
N ALA A 75 8.76 -2.81 0.36
CA ALA A 75 9.31 -2.21 1.56
C ALA A 75 8.68 -0.83 1.88
N LEU A 76 8.47 0.01 0.87
CA LEU A 76 7.77 1.29 1.01
C LEU A 76 6.35 1.09 1.53
N GLU A 77 5.61 0.15 0.95
CA GLU A 77 4.24 -0.18 1.39
C GLU A 77 4.20 -0.61 2.86
N PHE A 78 5.17 -1.43 3.30
CA PHE A 78 5.29 -1.83 4.69
C PHE A 78 5.53 -0.61 5.62
N ILE A 79 6.40 0.32 5.23
CA ILE A 79 6.64 1.56 5.98
C ILE A 79 5.37 2.40 6.07
N VAL A 80 4.62 2.53 4.96
CA VAL A 80 3.34 3.25 4.94
C VAL A 80 2.33 2.59 5.89
N LEU A 81 2.20 1.27 5.87
CA LEU A 81 1.30 0.52 6.75
C LEU A 81 1.66 0.69 8.23
N CYS A 82 2.94 0.50 8.58
CA CYS A 82 3.41 0.66 9.96
C CYS A 82 3.27 2.10 10.44
N GLY A 83 3.66 3.08 9.61
CA GLY A 83 3.56 4.49 9.97
C GLY A 83 2.12 4.96 10.12
N LEU A 84 1.20 4.47 9.28
CA LEU A 84 -0.22 4.75 9.40
C LEU A 84 -0.80 4.11 10.68
N ALA A 85 -0.47 2.84 10.97
CA ALA A 85 -0.89 2.16 12.20
C ALA A 85 -0.39 2.88 13.46
N LEU A 86 0.87 3.31 13.49
CA LEU A 86 1.44 4.09 14.60
C LEU A 86 0.75 5.46 14.75
N THR A 87 0.45 6.13 13.64
CA THR A 87 -0.25 7.41 13.65
C THR A 87 -1.68 7.28 14.19
N ILE A 88 -2.39 6.21 13.82
CA ILE A 88 -3.73 5.89 14.34
C ILE A 88 -3.65 5.60 15.84
N ALA A 89 -2.68 4.80 16.28
CA ALA A 89 -2.49 4.45 17.69
C ALA A 89 -2.14 5.69 18.54
N GLY A 90 -1.38 6.63 18.00
CA GLY A 90 -1.05 7.90 18.64
C GLY A 90 -2.14 8.98 18.56
N GLY A 91 -3.21 8.76 17.79
CA GLY A 91 -4.27 9.76 17.60
C GLY A 91 -3.84 11.00 16.80
N HIS A 92 -2.73 10.94 16.06
CA HIS A 92 -2.17 12.06 15.29
C HIS A 92 -2.58 12.07 13.81
N LEU A 93 -3.61 11.29 13.46
CA LEU A 93 -4.03 11.11 12.06
C LEU A 93 -4.50 12.41 11.41
N SER A 94 -5.20 13.27 12.15
CA SER A 94 -5.70 14.56 11.65
C SER A 94 -4.57 15.52 11.28
N ALA A 95 -3.51 15.58 12.10
CA ALA A 95 -2.35 16.45 11.87
C ALA A 95 -1.50 16.01 10.68
N MET A 96 -1.34 14.69 10.50
CA MET A 96 -0.50 14.12 9.43
C MET A 96 -1.29 13.73 8.17
N ARG A 97 -2.58 14.06 8.11
CA ARG A 97 -3.48 13.60 7.07
C ARG A 97 -2.99 13.88 5.65
N LEU A 98 -2.55 15.11 5.37
CA LEU A 98 -2.07 15.50 4.05
C LEU A 98 -0.84 14.70 3.62
N ALA A 99 0.08 14.43 4.57
CA ALA A 99 1.26 13.61 4.33
C ALA A 99 0.86 12.16 4.01
N TRP A 100 -0.07 11.59 4.79
CA TRP A 100 -0.57 10.23 4.56
C TRP A 100 -1.31 10.09 3.23
N THR A 101 -2.13 11.08 2.83
CA THR A 101 -2.78 11.06 1.51
C THR A 101 -1.76 11.12 0.38
N GLY A 102 -0.68 11.90 0.52
CA GLY A 102 0.39 11.95 -0.47
C GLY A 102 1.12 10.61 -0.58
N LEU A 103 1.52 10.03 0.56
CA LEU A 103 2.22 8.75 0.61
C LEU A 103 1.39 7.59 0.07
N LEU A 104 0.11 7.50 0.45
CA LEU A 104 -0.81 6.48 -0.06
C LEU A 104 -1.03 6.63 -1.57
N ALA A 105 -1.07 7.85 -2.11
CA ALA A 105 -1.21 8.07 -3.55
C ALA A 105 0.02 7.58 -4.32
N VAL A 106 1.22 7.88 -3.82
CA VAL A 106 2.48 7.38 -4.40
C VAL A 106 2.53 5.85 -4.32
N ALA A 107 2.24 5.28 -3.15
CA ALA A 107 2.22 3.83 -2.96
C ALA A 107 1.22 3.13 -3.89
N THR A 108 0.01 3.70 -4.04
CA THR A 108 -1.01 3.21 -4.98
C THR A 108 -0.48 3.18 -6.41
N ALA A 109 0.11 4.29 -6.89
CA ALA A 109 0.64 4.38 -8.25
C ALA A 109 1.75 3.34 -8.51
N LEU A 110 2.64 3.14 -7.52
CA LEU A 110 3.70 2.14 -7.59
C LEU A 110 3.15 0.71 -7.62
N CYS A 111 2.16 0.39 -6.77
CA CYS A 111 1.49 -0.91 -6.79
C CYS A 111 0.75 -1.15 -8.11
N THR A 112 0.10 -0.13 -8.70
CA THR A 112 -0.54 -0.24 -10.02
C THR A 112 0.49 -0.51 -11.12
N GLN A 113 1.63 0.17 -11.09
CA GLN A 113 2.73 -0.10 -12.03
C GLN A 113 3.27 -1.52 -11.88
N ALA A 114 3.44 -2.00 -10.64
CA ALA A 114 3.87 -3.36 -10.36
C ALA A 114 2.87 -4.39 -10.90
N ALA A 115 1.57 -4.18 -10.66
CA ALA A 115 0.50 -5.02 -11.20
C ALA A 115 0.54 -5.09 -12.73
N ASP A 116 0.65 -3.96 -13.43
CA ASP A 116 0.74 -3.91 -14.90
C ASP A 116 1.96 -4.70 -15.42
N THR A 117 3.10 -4.59 -14.73
CA THR A 117 4.30 -5.35 -15.08
C THR A 117 4.03 -6.86 -14.99
N PHE A 118 3.52 -7.35 -13.85
CA PHE A 118 3.28 -8.78 -13.64
C PHE A 118 2.17 -9.35 -14.53
N LEU A 119 1.16 -8.53 -14.88
CA LEU A 119 0.18 -8.91 -15.89
C LEU A 119 0.81 -9.05 -17.28
N THR A 120 1.70 -8.12 -17.65
CA THR A 120 2.40 -8.13 -18.94
C THR A 120 3.39 -9.29 -19.05
N ILE A 121 4.01 -9.73 -17.94
CA ILE A 121 4.89 -10.92 -17.91
C ILE A 121 4.18 -12.16 -18.46
N ASN A 122 2.87 -12.31 -18.24
CA ASN A 122 2.09 -13.44 -18.75
C ASN A 122 2.00 -13.49 -20.29
N SER A 123 2.35 -12.40 -20.99
CA SER A 123 2.39 -12.38 -22.45
C SER A 123 3.68 -12.99 -23.03
N VAL A 124 4.72 -13.18 -22.21
CA VAL A 124 5.99 -13.78 -22.62
C VAL A 124 5.84 -15.30 -22.65
N GLN A 125 6.19 -15.94 -23.77
CA GLN A 125 6.04 -17.39 -23.99
C GLN A 125 6.59 -18.26 -22.85
N HIS A 126 7.70 -17.85 -22.23
CA HIS A 126 8.30 -18.57 -21.10
C HIS A 126 7.35 -18.70 -19.91
N TYR A 127 6.60 -17.64 -19.60
CA TYR A 127 5.69 -17.54 -18.47
C TYR A 127 4.26 -18.03 -18.78
N GLN A 128 4.01 -18.67 -19.92
CA GLN A 128 2.66 -19.09 -20.33
C GLN A 128 2.19 -20.41 -19.70
N SER A 129 3.06 -21.14 -18.98
CA SER A 129 2.68 -22.42 -18.38
C SER A 129 3.44 -22.70 -17.07
N GLY A 130 2.91 -23.62 -16.27
CA GLY A 130 3.59 -24.11 -15.07
C GLY A 130 3.51 -23.17 -13.85
N LEU A 131 4.43 -23.37 -12.91
CA LEU A 131 4.45 -22.68 -11.63
C LEU A 131 4.66 -21.17 -11.79
N GLU A 132 5.49 -20.76 -12.74
CA GLU A 132 5.82 -19.35 -13.00
C GLU A 132 4.58 -18.50 -13.34
N LEU A 133 3.67 -19.03 -14.16
CA LEU A 133 2.41 -18.35 -14.50
C LEU A 133 1.55 -18.12 -13.25
N HIS A 134 1.39 -19.16 -12.44
CA HIS A 134 0.56 -19.08 -11.22
C HIS A 134 1.16 -18.12 -10.20
N THR A 135 2.48 -18.14 -10.05
CA THR A 135 3.19 -17.23 -9.17
C THR A 135 3.11 -15.78 -9.66
N SER A 136 3.29 -15.55 -10.97
CA SER A 136 3.14 -14.22 -11.59
C SER A 136 1.74 -13.64 -11.37
N ARG A 137 0.70 -14.45 -11.58
CA ARG A 137 -0.70 -14.06 -11.31
C ARG A 137 -0.94 -13.81 -9.81
N GLY A 138 -0.33 -14.60 -8.94
CA GLY A 138 -0.39 -14.40 -7.49
C GLY A 138 0.22 -13.05 -7.08
N ALA A 139 1.40 -12.71 -7.61
CA ALA A 139 2.04 -11.42 -7.39
C ALA A 139 1.16 -10.26 -7.92
N ALA A 140 0.69 -10.36 -9.17
CA ALA A 140 -0.20 -9.37 -9.77
C ALA A 140 -1.47 -9.14 -8.93
N ALA A 141 -2.13 -10.22 -8.49
CA ALA A 141 -3.31 -10.14 -7.64
C ALA A 141 -3.02 -9.43 -6.32
N GLY A 142 -1.90 -9.74 -5.66
CA GLY A 142 -1.46 -9.05 -4.45
C GLY A 142 -1.36 -7.53 -4.65
N PHE A 143 -0.63 -7.09 -5.68
CA PHE A 143 -0.46 -5.67 -5.97
C PHE A 143 -1.77 -4.96 -6.36
N ILE A 144 -2.67 -5.63 -7.10
CA ILE A 144 -4.00 -5.08 -7.45
C ILE A 144 -4.84 -4.88 -6.19
N MET A 145 -4.87 -5.89 -5.31
CA MET A 145 -5.65 -5.80 -4.06
C MET A 145 -5.08 -4.72 -3.14
N THR A 146 -3.77 -4.64 -2.97
CA THR A 146 -3.10 -3.58 -2.21
C THR A 146 -3.40 -2.18 -2.79
N ALA A 147 -3.29 -2.00 -4.11
CA ALA A 147 -3.62 -0.72 -4.75
C ALA A 147 -5.09 -0.33 -4.54
N THR A 148 -6.01 -1.31 -4.60
CA THR A 148 -7.44 -1.08 -4.39
C THR A 148 -7.73 -0.64 -2.95
N ILE A 149 -7.13 -1.32 -1.95
CA ILE A 149 -7.30 -0.91 -0.54
C ILE A 149 -6.62 0.42 -0.26
N ASN A 150 -5.45 0.71 -0.84
CA ASN A 150 -4.84 2.03 -0.73
C ASN A 150 -5.71 3.13 -1.32
N MET A 151 -6.43 2.87 -2.42
CA MET A 151 -7.41 3.80 -2.97
C MET A 151 -8.60 4.03 -2.02
N LEU A 152 -9.09 2.99 -1.35
CA LEU A 152 -10.13 3.14 -0.32
C LEU A 152 -9.62 3.92 0.90
N LEU A 153 -8.40 3.62 1.35
CA LEU A 153 -7.74 4.36 2.43
C LEU A 153 -7.56 5.84 2.07
N LEU A 154 -7.18 6.15 0.83
CA LEU A 154 -7.10 7.52 0.32
C LEU A 154 -8.44 8.26 0.43
N LEU A 155 -9.53 7.61 0.07
CA LEU A 155 -10.87 8.20 0.16
C LEU A 155 -11.28 8.43 1.62
N VAL A 156 -11.08 7.44 2.49
CA VAL A 156 -11.48 7.52 3.90
C VAL A 156 -10.63 8.54 4.67
N VAL A 157 -9.30 8.44 4.54
CA VAL A 157 -8.37 9.40 5.14
C VAL A 157 -8.55 10.78 4.50
N GLY A 158 -8.90 10.85 3.21
CA GLY A 158 -9.09 12.09 2.45
C GLY A 158 -10.44 12.79 2.65
N ALA A 159 -11.46 12.15 3.23
CA ALA A 159 -12.82 12.71 3.33
C ALA A 159 -13.12 13.54 4.60
N GLU A 160 -12.35 13.43 5.68
CA GLU A 160 -12.62 14.07 7.00
C GLU A 160 -12.52 15.63 7.06
N SER A 161 -12.88 16.40 6.03
CA SER A 161 -12.62 17.86 6.03
C SER A 161 -13.74 18.73 6.61
N LYS A 162 -14.92 18.18 6.95
CA LYS A 162 -16.07 19.02 7.36
C LYS A 162 -16.83 18.55 8.61
N GLU A 163 -16.65 17.32 9.06
CA GLU A 163 -17.47 16.77 10.16
C GLU A 163 -16.92 17.11 11.57
N SER A 164 -15.62 17.40 11.66
CA SER A 164 -14.96 17.86 12.90
C SER A 164 -15.39 19.26 13.36
N ALA A 165 -16.02 20.06 12.50
CA ALA A 165 -16.62 21.34 12.89
C ALA A 165 -17.92 21.18 13.70
N ASN A 166 -18.54 19.99 13.70
CA ASN A 166 -19.80 19.74 14.40
C ASN A 166 -19.65 18.80 15.61
N CYS A 167 -18.41 18.53 16.05
CA CYS A 167 -18.18 17.72 17.26
C CYS A 167 -18.65 18.49 18.52
N PRO A 168 -19.54 17.91 19.33
CA PRO A 168 -20.16 18.58 20.48
C PRO A 168 -19.15 18.91 21.61
N TYR A 169 -17.95 18.32 21.59
CA TYR A 169 -16.88 18.67 22.54
C TYR A 169 -16.41 20.11 22.35
N ASN A 170 -16.25 20.56 21.10
CA ASN A 170 -15.81 21.93 20.79
C ASN A 170 -16.88 22.97 21.19
N LYS A 171 -18.17 22.57 21.16
CA LYS A 171 -19.27 23.43 21.62
C LYS A 171 -19.24 23.69 23.13
N ARG A 172 -18.69 22.79 23.95
CA ARG A 172 -18.58 23.03 25.40
C ARG A 172 -17.47 24.01 25.74
N GLU A 173 -16.29 23.89 25.13
CA GLU A 173 -15.23 24.88 25.34
C GLU A 173 -15.59 26.26 24.77
N GLN A 174 -16.29 26.31 23.63
CA GLN A 174 -16.82 27.58 23.12
C GLN A 174 -17.88 28.19 24.03
N ALA A 175 -18.80 27.39 24.58
CA ALA A 175 -19.80 27.87 25.52
C ALA A 175 -19.18 28.34 26.86
N GLU A 176 -18.18 27.64 27.39
CA GLU A 176 -17.48 28.06 28.62
C GLU A 176 -16.57 29.28 28.42
N GLY A 177 -16.05 29.49 27.21
CA GLY A 177 -15.32 30.70 26.85
C GLY A 177 -16.23 31.92 26.72
N GLU A 178 -17.46 31.73 26.25
CA GLU A 178 -18.45 32.79 26.06
C GLU A 178 -19.14 33.22 27.36
N GLU A 179 -19.29 32.33 28.36
CA GLU A 179 -19.77 32.68 29.71
C GLU A 179 -18.77 33.47 30.57
N ARG A 180 -17.49 33.50 30.17
CA ARG A 180 -16.43 34.21 30.92
C ARG A 180 -16.04 35.56 30.33
N ALA A 181 -16.64 35.95 29.20
CA ALA A 181 -16.45 37.24 28.54
C ALA A 181 -17.58 38.20 28.90
#